data_AF-A0A1G2FRH5-F1
#
_entry.id   AF-A0A1G2FRH5-F1
#
_cell.length_a   1.000
_cell.length_b   1.000
_cell.length_c   1.000
_cell.angle_alpha   90.00
_cell.angle_beta   90.00
_cell.angle_gamma   90.00
#
_symmetry.space_group_name_H-M   'P 1'
#
loop_
_entity.id
_entity.type
_entity.pdbx_description
1 polymer ?
#
loop_
_entity_poly.entity_id
_entity_poly.type
_entity_poly.pdbx_seq_one_letter_code
_entity_poly.pdbx_strand_id
1 'polypeptide(L)'
;MNTLFKLIQHIKSEPEAKDFLESMFSPEEIETFERRIRIIELLLKNKSHREISAKLNVGIATVTRGAKELKLGHFKFLTKKSK
;
A
#
# COMPACT_ATOMS: atom_id res chain seq x y z
N MET A 1 -22.14 0.21 9.41
CA MET A 1 -20.90 -0.39 8.88
C MET A 1 -20.91 -0.22 7.36
N ASN A 2 -19.87 0.38 6.77
CA ASN A 2 -19.82 0.79 5.36
C ASN A 2 -19.86 -0.42 4.39
N THR A 3 -20.68 -0.33 3.33
CA THR A 3 -20.86 -1.37 2.29
C THR A 3 -19.54 -1.82 1.68
N LEU A 4 -18.61 -0.89 1.43
CA LEU A 4 -17.30 -1.19 0.85
C LEU A 4 -16.49 -2.15 1.73
N PHE A 5 -16.44 -1.91 3.04
CA PHE A 5 -15.68 -2.77 3.96
C PHE A 5 -16.28 -4.17 4.07
N LYS A 6 -17.61 -4.29 4.00
CA LYS A 6 -18.26 -5.60 3.94
C LYS A 6 -17.86 -6.35 2.66
N LEU A 7 -17.90 -5.68 1.51
CA LEU A 7 -17.53 -6.30 0.23
C LEU A 7 -16.07 -6.79 0.26
N ILE A 8 -15.13 -5.96 0.71
CA ILE A 8 -13.71 -6.35 0.82
C ILE A 8 -13.53 -7.57 1.73
N GLN A 9 -14.30 -7.70 2.82
CA GLN A 9 -14.23 -8.88 3.70
C GLN A 9 -14.70 -10.19 3.06
N HIS A 10 -15.48 -10.12 1.97
CA HIS A 10 -15.97 -11.31 1.26
C HIS A 10 -14.99 -11.83 0.21
N ILE A 11 -13.96 -11.06 -0.14
CA ILE A 11 -12.92 -11.46 -1.08
C ILE A 11 -12.02 -12.50 -0.40
N LYS A 12 -11.97 -13.72 -0.93
CA LYS A 12 -11.26 -14.87 -0.33
C LYS A 12 -10.14 -15.43 -1.19
N SER A 13 -10.06 -15.02 -2.45
CA SER A 13 -9.07 -15.54 -3.40
C SER A 13 -8.43 -14.41 -4.21
N GLU A 14 -7.24 -14.65 -4.74
CA GLU A 14 -6.55 -13.71 -5.62
C GLU A 14 -7.35 -13.38 -6.90
N PRO A 15 -8.00 -14.36 -7.58
CA PRO A 15 -8.88 -14.05 -8.71
C PRO A 15 -10.05 -13.12 -8.35
N GLU A 16 -10.72 -13.33 -7.21
CA GLU A 16 -11.78 -12.44 -6.74
C GLU A 16 -11.26 -11.03 -6.43
N ALA A 17 -10.08 -10.93 -5.81
CA ALA A 17 -9.45 -9.65 -5.51
C ALA A 17 -9.11 -8.89 -6.79
N LYS A 18 -8.56 -9.60 -7.79
CA LYS A 18 -8.20 -9.03 -9.08
C LYS A 18 -9.43 -8.52 -9.82
N ASP A 19 -10.47 -9.35 -9.96
CA ASP A 19 -11.73 -8.99 -10.61
C ASP A 19 -12.35 -7.75 -9.97
N PHE A 20 -12.40 -7.71 -8.63
CA PHE A 20 -12.92 -6.55 -7.89
C PHE A 20 -12.10 -5.28 -8.13
N LEU A 21 -10.77 -5.34 -8.04
CA LEU A 21 -9.91 -4.17 -8.19
C LEU A 21 -9.92 -3.64 -9.62
N GLU A 22 -9.80 -4.50 -10.62
CA GLU A 22 -9.82 -4.12 -12.04
C GLU A 22 -11.20 -3.61 -12.50
N SER A 23 -12.29 -4.03 -11.84
CA SER A 23 -13.63 -3.51 -12.10
C SER A 23 -13.89 -2.13 -11.48
N MET A 24 -13.20 -1.79 -10.39
CA MET A 24 -13.46 -0.58 -9.60
C MET A 24 -12.48 0.56 -9.82
N PHE A 25 -11.25 0.24 -10.24
CA PHE A 25 -10.17 1.21 -10.35
C PHE A 25 -9.57 1.18 -11.75
N SER A 26 -9.03 2.32 -12.17
CA SER A 26 -8.24 2.36 -13.40
C SER A 26 -6.88 1.66 -13.20
N PRO A 27 -6.22 1.20 -14.28
CA PRO A 27 -4.87 0.64 -14.19
C PRO A 27 -3.87 1.59 -13.49
N GLU A 28 -3.98 2.89 -13.72
CA GLU A 28 -3.11 3.91 -13.11
C GLU A 28 -3.35 4.07 -11.60
N GLU A 29 -4.60 3.92 -11.16
CA GLU A 29 -4.95 3.93 -9.74
C GLU A 29 -4.40 2.69 -9.03
N ILE A 30 -4.52 1.51 -9.67
CA ILE A 30 -3.94 0.26 -9.17
C ILE A 30 -2.42 0.42 -9.01
N GLU A 31 -1.72 0.90 -10.05
CA GLU A 31 -0.27 1.13 -9.97
C GLU A 31 0.08 2.13 -8.85
N THR A 32 -0.76 3.15 -8.65
CA THR A 32 -0.58 4.11 -7.55
C THR A 32 -0.70 3.44 -6.18
N PHE A 33 -1.66 2.53 -5.99
CA PHE A 33 -1.78 1.77 -4.75
C PHE A 33 -0.58 0.83 -4.55
N GLU A 34 -0.13 0.14 -5.60
CA GLU A 34 1.07 -0.72 -5.53
C GLU A 34 2.32 0.05 -5.11
N ARG A 35 2.57 1.21 -5.73
CA ARG A 35 3.70 2.08 -5.36
C ARG A 35 3.62 2.51 -3.90
N ARG A 36 2.42 2.85 -3.39
CA ARG A 36 2.23 3.20 -1.98
C ARG A 36 2.52 2.03 -1.06
N ILE A 37 2.02 0.83 -1.37
CA ILE A 37 2.32 -0.40 -0.61
C ILE A 37 3.84 -0.62 -0.58
N ARG A 38 4.51 -0.46 -1.73
CA ARG A 38 5.95 -0.66 -1.83
C ARG A 38 6.78 0.35 -1.02
N ILE A 39 6.35 1.60 -0.95
CA ILE A 39 6.94 2.61 -0.06
C ILE A 39 6.88 2.11 1.39
N ILE A 40 5.71 1.65 1.83
CA ILE A 40 5.51 1.14 3.19
C ILE A 40 6.41 -0.07 3.47
N GLU A 41 6.48 -1.04 2.56
CA GLU A 41 7.35 -2.21 2.71
C GLU A 41 8.83 -1.84 2.86
N LEU A 42 9.32 -0.88 2.08
CA LEU A 42 10.72 -0.46 2.15
C LEU A 42 11.02 0.34 3.42
N LEU A 43 10.08 1.17 3.88
CA LEU A 43 10.17 1.85 5.17
C LEU A 43 10.25 0.84 6.32
N LEU A 44 9.45 -0.22 6.29
CA LEU A 44 9.51 -1.31 7.28
C LEU A 44 10.83 -2.08 7.25
N LYS A 45 11.52 -2.08 6.10
CA LYS A 45 12.89 -2.62 5.94
C LYS A 45 13.98 -1.60 6.31
N ASN A 46 13.63 -0.52 7.01
CA ASN A 46 14.54 0.55 7.45
C ASN A 46 15.34 1.21 6.31
N LYS A 47 14.80 1.23 5.08
CA LYS A 47 15.42 1.96 3.97
C LYS A 47 15.26 3.47 4.17
N SER A 48 16.30 4.22 3.82
CA SER A 48 16.26 5.68 3.90
C SER A 48 15.29 6.26 2.89
N HIS A 49 14.76 7.45 3.18
CA HIS A 49 13.80 8.10 2.29
C HIS A 49 14.39 8.38 0.90
N ARG A 50 15.69 8.65 0.83
CA ARG A 50 16.42 8.89 -0.42
C ARG A 50 16.55 7.61 -1.25
N GLU A 51 16.90 6.48 -0.63
CA GLU A 51 16.95 5.19 -1.33
C GLU A 51 15.58 4.80 -1.89
N ILE A 52 14.52 5.00 -1.13
CA ILE A 52 13.15 4.67 -1.56
C ILE A 52 12.72 5.57 -2.72
N SER A 53 12.96 6.88 -2.60
CA SER A 53 12.65 7.88 -3.62
C SER A 53 13.34 7.55 -4.94
N ALA A 54 14.64 7.23 -4.90
CA ALA A 54 15.40 6.82 -6.08
C ALA A 54 14.90 5.48 -6.65
N LYS A 55 14.67 4.48 -5.81
CA LYS A 55 14.28 3.13 -6.24
C LYS A 55 12.91 3.08 -6.90
N LEU A 56 11.95 3.86 -6.41
CA LEU A 56 10.58 3.86 -6.90
C LEU A 56 10.27 5.04 -7.84
N ASN A 57 11.27 5.87 -8.14
CA ASN A 57 11.11 7.09 -8.93
C ASN A 57 9.95 7.98 -8.44
N VAL A 58 9.92 8.24 -7.13
CA VAL A 58 8.90 9.09 -6.49
C VAL A 58 9.57 10.23 -5.72
N GLY A 59 8.88 11.36 -5.56
CA GLY A 59 9.39 12.47 -4.76
C GLY A 59 9.57 12.11 -3.28
N ILE A 60 10.56 12.73 -2.61
CA ILE A 60 10.82 12.55 -1.18
C ILE A 60 9.57 12.84 -0.34
N ALA A 61 8.77 13.85 -0.71
CA ALA A 61 7.53 14.19 -0.02
C ALA A 61 6.52 13.02 0.00
N THR A 62 6.47 12.20 -1.05
CA THR A 62 5.62 11.00 -1.13
C THR A 62 6.07 9.95 -0.13
N VAL A 63 7.38 9.73 -0.02
CA VAL A 63 7.96 8.80 0.96
C VAL A 63 7.71 9.28 2.39
N THR A 64 7.88 10.58 2.64
CA THR A 64 7.61 11.19 3.95
C THR A 64 6.15 11.03 4.38
N ARG A 65 5.19 11.13 3.45
CA ARG A 65 3.77 10.81 3.75
C ARG A 65 3.62 9.35 4.17
N GLY A 66 4.21 8.40 3.45
CA GLY A 66 4.19 6.98 3.84
C GLY A 66 4.76 6.74 5.23
N ALA A 67 5.89 7.39 5.57
CA ALA A 67 6.49 7.30 6.89
C ALA A 67 5.59 7.88 7.99
N LYS A 68 4.83 8.95 7.70
CA LYS A 68 3.85 9.52 8.62
C LYS A 68 2.73 8.51 8.94
N GLU A 69 2.20 7.81 7.93
CA GLU A 69 1.16 6.79 8.14
C GLU A 69 1.62 5.65 9.07
N LEU A 70 2.86 5.20 8.92
CA LEU A 70 3.45 4.21 9.83
C LEU A 70 3.59 4.74 11.26
N LYS A 71 4.01 6.01 11.43
CA LYS A 71 4.08 6.65 12.76
C LYS A 71 2.71 6.78 13.43
N LEU A 72 1.64 6.97 12.65
CA LEU A 72 0.26 6.97 13.14
C LEU A 72 -0.26 5.57 13.52
N GLY A 73 0.55 4.53 13.31
CA GLY A 73 0.18 3.15 13.61
C GLY A 73 -0.74 2.54 12.56
N HIS A 74 -0.80 3.08 11.34
CA HIS A 74 -1.48 2.43 10.22
C HIS A 74 -0.63 1.26 9.68
N PHE A 75 -1.21 0.45 8.80
CA PHE A 75 -0.55 -0.71 8.19
C PHE A 75 -0.06 -1.79 9.19
N LYS A 76 -0.70 -1.92 10.37
CA LYS A 76 -0.36 -2.95 11.38
C LYS A 76 -0.36 -4.39 10.85
N PHE A 77 -1.12 -4.66 9.78
CA PHE A 77 -1.14 -6.00 9.16
C PHE A 77 0.13 -6.29 8.35
N LEU A 78 0.79 -5.26 7.80
CA LEU A 78 2.07 -5.39 7.10
C LEU A 78 3.25 -5.50 8.08
N THR A 79 3.17 -4.84 9.24
CA THR A 79 4.23 -4.91 10.25
C THR A 79 4.36 -6.31 10.86
N LYS A 80 3.25 -7.04 11.02
CA LYS A 80 3.24 -8.42 11.52
C LYS A 80 3.88 -9.43 10.56
N LYS A 81 3.92 -9.14 9.26
CA LYS A 81 4.48 -10.02 8.23
C LYS A 81 6.00 -9.91 8.07
N SER A 82 6.64 -8.91 8.69
CA SER A 82 8.08 -8.65 8.56
C SER A 82 8.90 -9.18 9.74
N LYS A 83 8.32 -10.03 10.59
CA LYS A 83 8.99 -10.71 11.71
C LYS A 83 9.07 -12.20 11.46
#